data_AF-A5FH44-F1
#
_entry.id   AF-A5FH44-F1
#
_cell.length_a   1.000
_cell.length_b   1.000
_cell.length_c   1.000
_cell.angle_alpha   90.00
_cell.angle_beta   90.00
_cell.angle_gamma   90.00
#
_symmetry.space_group_name_H-M   'P 1'
#
loop_
_entity.id
_entity.type
_entity.pdbx_description
1 polymer ?
#
loop_
_entity_poly.entity_id
_entity_poly.type
_entity_poly.pdbx_seq_one_letter_code
_entity_poly.pdbx_strand_id
1 'polypeptide(L)'
;MAMSKFPEILTDEKIKENKPDFRKALFFLDKNLIDKNNISHLIRIYSTTKHLDIRNKILKLLYDCDFPELKDFFNNAYKKEKYLDMKIYALRGLAKFISEKEIEKLLIKFNEILKKIQVTTPYNYQEYELLRGKNALPYLADKYKYNCFKVTLDQVNEQYEVMPEVFKGIFTIDENGEFIQLKQPEETSKSLTAFFDNK
;
A
#
# COMPACT_ATOMS: atom_id res chain seq x y z
N MET A 1 15.41 3.47 -23.63
CA MET A 1 16.66 3.83 -22.92
C MET A 1 16.45 3.53 -21.45
N ALA A 2 17.15 2.53 -20.91
CA ALA A 2 17.19 2.31 -19.47
C ALA A 2 17.93 3.50 -18.84
N MET A 3 17.27 4.21 -17.92
CA MET A 3 17.93 5.28 -17.17
C MET A 3 18.98 4.62 -16.28
N SER A 4 20.26 4.96 -16.46
CA SER A 4 21.36 4.38 -15.70
C SER A 4 21.70 5.17 -14.42
N LYS A 5 20.89 6.19 -14.10
CA LYS A 5 21.10 7.13 -12.99
C LYS A 5 19.75 7.60 -12.44
N PHE A 6 19.74 8.01 -11.18
CA PHE A 6 18.57 8.65 -10.56
C PHE A 6 18.14 9.89 -11.36
N PRO A 7 16.85 10.06 -11.70
CA PRO A 7 16.41 11.16 -12.56
C PRO A 7 16.58 12.54 -11.89
N GLU A 8 17.35 13.43 -12.51
CA GLU A 8 17.61 14.80 -12.02
C GLU A 8 16.32 15.61 -11.81
N ILE A 9 15.28 15.34 -12.61
CA ILE A 9 13.98 16.02 -12.46
C ILE A 9 13.31 15.75 -11.10
N LEU A 10 13.65 14.64 -10.43
CA LEU A 10 13.14 14.31 -9.09
C LEU A 10 13.93 15.03 -7.98
N THR A 11 15.11 15.57 -8.29
CA THR A 11 15.91 16.35 -7.34
C THR A 11 15.50 17.82 -7.31
N ASP A 12 14.82 18.31 -8.36
CA ASP A 12 14.33 19.69 -8.43
C ASP A 12 13.21 19.94 -7.40
N GLU A 13 13.42 20.92 -6.52
CA GLU A 13 12.44 21.29 -5.50
C GLU A 13 11.30 22.18 -6.02
N LYS A 14 11.51 22.83 -7.17
CA LYS A 14 10.56 23.78 -7.78
C LYS A 14 9.70 23.13 -8.87
N ILE A 15 9.98 21.87 -9.23
CA ILE A 15 9.23 21.13 -10.25
C ILE A 15 7.77 20.94 -9.79
N LYS A 16 6.82 21.13 -10.70
CA LYS A 16 5.41 20.81 -10.44
C LYS A 16 5.17 19.32 -10.70
N GLU A 17 4.56 18.64 -9.73
CA GLU A 17 4.30 17.20 -9.75
C GLU A 17 3.28 16.76 -10.83
N ASN A 18 2.55 17.71 -11.42
CA ASN A 18 1.66 17.46 -12.55
C ASN A 18 2.37 17.46 -13.91
N LYS A 19 3.66 17.81 -13.97
CA LYS A 19 4.42 17.76 -15.22
C LYS A 19 4.55 16.29 -15.69
N PRO A 20 4.23 15.99 -16.96
CA PRO A 20 4.32 14.63 -17.50
C PRO A 20 5.70 13.99 -17.30
N ASP A 21 6.78 14.74 -17.50
CA ASP A 21 8.14 14.23 -17.35
C ASP A 21 8.47 13.87 -15.91
N PHE A 22 7.97 14.64 -14.93
CA PHE A 22 8.13 14.31 -13.51
C PHE A 22 7.42 13.00 -13.18
N ARG A 23 6.16 12.87 -13.61
CA ARG A 23 5.39 11.64 -13.36
C ARG A 23 6.04 10.44 -14.04
N LYS A 24 6.48 10.60 -15.29
CA LYS A 24 7.21 9.55 -16.01
C LYS A 24 8.47 9.15 -15.25
N ALA A 25 9.28 10.11 -14.83
CA ALA A 25 10.50 9.83 -14.08
C ALA A 25 10.24 9.07 -12.76
N LEU A 26 9.22 9.46 -12.00
CA LEU A 26 8.88 8.80 -10.73
C LEU A 26 8.27 7.40 -10.94
N PHE A 27 7.31 7.27 -11.86
CA PHE A 27 6.56 6.03 -12.03
C PHE A 27 7.38 4.93 -12.71
N PHE A 28 8.33 5.30 -13.56
CA PHE A 28 9.30 4.38 -14.18
C PHE A 28 10.65 4.33 -13.45
N LEU A 29 10.76 4.90 -12.24
CA LEU A 29 11.98 4.79 -11.44
C LEU A 29 12.23 3.34 -11.06
N ASP A 30 13.38 2.81 -11.46
CA ASP A 30 13.90 1.52 -11.01
C ASP A 30 14.37 1.63 -9.55
N LYS A 31 13.94 0.69 -8.70
CA LYS A 31 14.33 0.62 -7.29
C LYS A 31 15.85 0.48 -7.12
N ASN A 32 16.54 -0.13 -8.09
CA ASN A 32 18.00 -0.31 -8.07
C ASN A 32 18.78 1.02 -8.16
N LEU A 33 18.12 2.10 -8.59
CA LEU A 33 18.73 3.43 -8.66
C LEU A 33 18.55 4.23 -7.37
N ILE A 34 17.88 3.67 -6.37
CA ILE A 34 17.65 4.32 -5.07
C ILE A 34 18.82 4.01 -4.14
N ASP A 35 19.45 5.05 -3.63
CA ASP A 35 20.57 4.95 -2.70
C ASP A 35 20.46 5.98 -1.56
N LYS A 36 21.42 5.93 -0.63
CA LYS A 36 21.50 6.85 0.51
C LYS A 36 21.60 8.33 0.11
N ASN A 37 22.09 8.64 -1.08
CA ASN A 37 22.30 10.01 -1.54
C ASN A 37 21.01 10.62 -2.11
N ASN A 38 20.14 9.79 -2.69
CA ASN A 38 18.95 10.27 -3.40
C ASN A 38 17.62 10.01 -2.66
N ILE A 39 17.62 9.18 -1.62
CA ILE A 39 16.41 8.85 -0.86
C ILE A 39 15.71 10.06 -0.24
N SER A 40 16.48 11.06 0.18
CA SER A 40 15.96 12.30 0.78
C SER A 40 15.02 13.04 -0.19
N HIS A 41 15.25 12.95 -1.50
CA HIS A 41 14.38 13.54 -2.51
C HIS A 41 13.02 12.82 -2.56
N LEU A 42 12.99 11.49 -2.46
CA LEU A 42 11.74 10.72 -2.42
C LEU A 42 10.95 11.00 -1.14
N ILE A 43 11.63 11.08 0.02
CA ILE A 43 11.02 11.47 1.30
C ILE A 43 10.42 12.87 1.22
N ARG A 44 11.13 13.83 0.62
CA ARG A 44 10.66 15.20 0.39
C ARG A 44 9.39 15.21 -0.45
N ILE A 45 9.42 14.57 -1.63
CA ILE A 45 8.26 14.49 -2.53
C ILE A 45 7.04 13.91 -1.81
N TYR A 46 7.21 12.79 -1.10
CA TYR A 46 6.11 12.16 -0.33
C TYR A 46 5.54 13.11 0.74
N SER A 47 6.41 13.87 1.39
CA SER A 47 6.02 14.76 2.48
C SER A 47 5.21 15.96 1.98
N THR A 48 5.57 16.52 0.82
CA THR A 48 4.94 17.71 0.24
C THR A 48 3.73 17.43 -0.65
N THR A 49 3.71 16.27 -1.32
CA THR A 49 2.67 15.96 -2.30
C THR A 49 1.30 15.71 -1.68
N LYS A 50 0.27 16.25 -2.32
CA LYS A 50 -1.15 15.94 -2.05
C LYS A 50 -1.65 14.77 -2.89
N HIS A 51 -0.92 14.39 -3.96
CA HIS A 51 -1.32 13.34 -4.88
C HIS A 51 -1.14 11.95 -4.25
N LEU A 52 -2.26 11.23 -4.10
CA LEU A 52 -2.27 9.92 -3.46
C LEU A 52 -1.44 8.88 -4.21
N ASP A 53 -1.52 8.88 -5.53
CA ASP A 53 -0.80 7.94 -6.38
C ASP A 53 0.73 8.16 -6.32
N ILE A 54 1.18 9.40 -6.21
CA ILE A 54 2.60 9.74 -5.94
C ILE A 54 3.03 9.17 -4.58
N ARG A 55 2.23 9.41 -3.52
CA ARG A 55 2.54 8.88 -2.19
C ARG A 55 2.61 7.34 -2.20
N ASN A 56 1.65 6.69 -2.83
CA ASN A 56 1.61 5.23 -2.95
C ASN A 56 2.82 4.70 -3.72
N LYS A 57 3.17 5.31 -4.85
CA LYS A 57 4.36 4.93 -5.62
C LYS A 57 5.63 5.05 -4.78
N ILE A 58 5.80 6.12 -4.01
CA ILE A 58 6.98 6.30 -3.16
C ILE A 58 7.04 5.26 -2.03
N LEU A 59 5.91 4.93 -1.40
CA LEU A 59 5.87 3.84 -0.40
C LEU A 59 6.35 2.52 -1.02
N LYS A 60 5.84 2.15 -2.20
CA LYS A 60 6.25 0.92 -2.92
C LYS A 60 7.70 0.93 -3.40
N LEU A 61 8.28 2.12 -3.67
CA LEU A 61 9.70 2.24 -4.00
C LEU A 61 10.58 2.00 -2.77
N LEU A 62 10.15 2.45 -1.59
CA LEU A 62 11.00 2.52 -0.40
C LEU A 62 10.81 1.36 0.60
N TYR A 63 9.66 0.68 0.62
CA TYR A 63 9.31 -0.31 1.65
C TYR A 63 10.26 -1.53 1.79
N ASP A 64 11.13 -1.74 0.81
CA ASP A 64 12.14 -2.81 0.76
C ASP A 64 13.57 -2.28 0.95
N CYS A 65 13.74 -0.97 1.09
CA CYS A 65 15.01 -0.37 1.49
C CYS A 65 15.22 -0.47 3.01
N ASP A 66 16.46 -0.32 3.48
CA ASP A 66 16.86 -0.48 4.89
C ASP A 66 17.71 0.69 5.41
N PHE A 67 17.67 1.83 4.72
CA PHE A 67 18.34 3.06 5.16
C PHE A 67 17.76 3.55 6.51
N PRO A 68 18.60 3.89 7.52
CA PRO A 68 18.13 4.26 8.86
C PRO A 68 17.11 5.40 8.90
N GLU A 69 17.24 6.39 8.00
CA GLU A 69 16.35 7.54 7.86
C GLU A 69 14.90 7.14 7.52
N LEU A 70 14.72 5.94 6.96
CA LEU A 70 13.40 5.43 6.62
C LEU A 70 12.56 5.04 7.83
N LYS A 71 13.16 4.81 8.99
CA LYS A 71 12.41 4.50 10.23
C LYS A 71 11.40 5.60 10.54
N ASP A 72 11.87 6.84 10.60
CA ASP A 72 11.02 8.00 10.92
C ASP A 72 10.06 8.31 9.77
N PHE A 73 10.52 8.17 8.53
CA PHE A 73 9.67 8.30 7.35
C PHE A 73 8.46 7.35 7.41
N PHE A 74 8.67 6.05 7.63
CA PHE A 74 7.58 5.08 7.65
C PHE A 74 6.67 5.23 8.87
N ASN A 75 7.22 5.59 10.02
CA ASN A 75 6.41 5.92 11.19
C ASN A 75 5.48 7.11 10.92
N ASN A 76 5.99 8.15 10.25
CA ASN A 76 5.19 9.32 9.86
C ASN A 76 4.19 8.98 8.76
N ALA A 77 4.57 8.16 7.78
CA ALA A 77 3.67 7.68 6.73
C ALA A 77 2.51 6.87 7.31
N TYR A 78 2.77 5.94 8.23
CA TYR A 78 1.73 5.16 8.89
C TYR A 78 0.72 6.03 9.63
N LYS A 79 1.17 7.13 10.25
CA LYS A 79 0.29 8.11 10.91
C LYS A 79 -0.48 8.97 9.91
N LYS A 80 0.16 9.37 8.80
CA LYS A 80 -0.39 10.27 7.77
C LYS A 80 -1.47 9.60 6.92
N GLU A 81 -1.25 8.36 6.48
CA GLU A 81 -2.14 7.73 5.51
C GLU A 81 -3.46 7.28 6.12
N LYS A 82 -4.54 7.42 5.35
CA LYS A 82 -5.90 7.04 5.75
C LYS A 82 -6.31 5.67 5.21
N TYR A 83 -5.88 5.34 4.00
CA TYR A 83 -6.14 4.06 3.35
C TYR A 83 -5.32 2.96 4.01
N LEU A 84 -5.92 1.80 4.25
CA LEU A 84 -5.31 0.74 5.04
C LEU A 84 -4.21 0.03 4.24
N ASP A 85 -4.37 -0.13 2.93
CA ASP A 85 -3.36 -0.65 2.02
C ASP A 85 -2.05 0.15 2.10
N MET A 86 -2.13 1.48 2.04
CA MET A 86 -0.98 2.38 2.16
C MET A 86 -0.39 2.33 3.58
N LYS A 87 -1.22 2.19 4.62
CA LYS A 87 -0.72 1.94 5.98
C LYS A 87 0.04 0.62 6.06
N ILE A 88 -0.39 -0.43 5.36
CA ILE A 88 0.34 -1.70 5.30
C ILE A 88 1.69 -1.54 4.58
N TYR A 89 1.77 -0.78 3.49
CA TYR A 89 3.06 -0.50 2.86
C TYR A 89 4.00 0.29 3.78
N ALA A 90 3.48 1.28 4.51
CA ALA A 90 4.26 1.99 5.52
C ALA A 90 4.71 1.05 6.65
N LEU A 91 3.82 0.17 7.12
CA LEU A 91 4.12 -0.80 8.17
C LEU A 91 5.16 -1.83 7.72
N ARG A 92 5.13 -2.26 6.45
CA ARG A 92 6.13 -3.15 5.85
C ARG A 92 7.53 -2.55 5.91
N GLY A 93 7.66 -1.28 5.52
CA GLY A 93 8.91 -0.55 5.63
C GLY A 93 9.35 -0.37 7.09
N LEU A 94 8.41 -0.02 7.96
CA LEU A 94 8.68 0.21 9.39
C LEU A 94 9.12 -1.07 10.13
N ALA A 95 8.54 -2.23 9.79
CA ALA A 95 8.79 -3.51 10.45
C ALA A 95 10.26 -3.98 10.40
N LYS A 96 11.07 -3.38 9.52
CA LYS A 96 12.52 -3.61 9.48
C LYS A 96 13.28 -2.96 10.65
N PHE A 97 12.68 -1.98 11.32
CA PHE A 97 13.36 -1.08 12.26
C PHE A 97 12.79 -1.12 13.68
N ILE A 98 11.69 -1.83 13.90
CA ILE A 98 10.96 -1.87 15.17
C ILE A 98 10.59 -3.30 15.55
N SER A 99 10.37 -3.52 16.84
CA SER A 99 10.02 -4.84 17.39
C SER A 99 8.55 -5.21 17.11
N GLU A 100 8.25 -6.51 17.22
CA GLU A 100 6.87 -7.03 17.20
C GLU A 100 5.96 -6.29 18.20
N LYS A 101 6.45 -6.03 19.42
CA LYS A 101 5.69 -5.31 20.47
C LYS A 101 5.31 -3.88 20.05
N GLU A 102 6.16 -3.22 19.26
CA GLU A 102 5.84 -1.89 18.72
C GLU A 102 4.85 -1.97 17.57
N ILE A 103 4.99 -2.97 16.68
CA ILE A 103 4.05 -3.24 15.58
C ILE A 103 2.66 -3.59 16.12
N GLU A 104 2.59 -4.43 17.15
CA GLU A 104 1.34 -4.86 17.79
C GLU A 104 0.52 -3.65 18.27
N LYS A 105 1.16 -2.66 18.89
CA LYS A 105 0.50 -1.41 19.31
C LYS A 105 -0.11 -0.64 18.13
N LEU A 106 0.56 -0.64 16.98
CA LEU A 106 0.04 -0.02 15.76
C LEU A 106 -1.14 -0.81 15.19
N LEU A 107 -1.07 -2.14 15.22
CA LEU A 107 -2.09 -3.04 14.70
C LEU A 107 -3.35 -3.10 15.56
N ILE A 108 -3.28 -2.84 16.87
CA ILE A 108 -4.49 -2.70 17.72
C ILE A 108 -5.44 -1.65 17.13
N LYS A 109 -4.92 -0.45 16.83
CA LYS A 109 -5.72 0.64 16.22
C LYS A 109 -6.14 0.31 14.80
N PHE A 110 -5.30 -0.37 14.04
CA PHE A 110 -5.62 -0.82 12.68
C PHE A 110 -6.82 -1.79 12.69
N ASN A 111 -6.81 -2.77 13.60
CA ASN A 111 -7.84 -3.78 13.76
C ASN A 111 -9.17 -3.17 14.23
N GLU A 112 -9.13 -2.14 15.09
CA GLU A 112 -10.31 -1.35 15.44
C GLU A 112 -10.93 -0.63 14.22
N ILE A 113 -10.10 -0.09 13.33
CA ILE A 113 -10.58 0.54 12.10
C ILE A 113 -11.23 -0.51 11.18
N LEU A 114 -10.61 -1.68 11.00
CA LEU A 114 -11.19 -2.79 10.24
C LEU A 114 -12.57 -3.21 10.77
N LYS A 115 -12.73 -3.32 12.11
CA LYS A 115 -14.04 -3.61 12.72
C LYS A 115 -15.08 -2.56 12.38
N LYS A 116 -14.69 -1.28 12.39
CA LYS A 116 -15.60 -0.17 12.04
C LYS A 116 -15.97 -0.19 10.56
N ILE A 117 -15.02 -0.43 9.66
CA ILE A 117 -15.26 -0.47 8.21
C ILE A 117 -16.29 -1.53 7.84
N GLN A 118 -16.24 -2.71 8.46
CA GLN A 118 -17.23 -3.77 8.23
C GLN A 118 -18.67 -3.31 8.50
N VAL A 119 -18.86 -2.35 9.43
CA VAL A 119 -20.17 -1.80 9.78
C VAL A 119 -20.52 -0.59 8.91
N THR A 120 -19.57 0.34 8.71
CA THR A 120 -19.84 1.62 8.05
C THR A 120 -19.72 1.57 6.52
N THR A 121 -18.99 0.60 5.98
CA THR A 121 -18.76 0.42 4.54
C THR A 121 -18.65 -1.09 4.25
N PRO A 122 -19.75 -1.85 4.40
CA PRO A 122 -19.74 -3.32 4.44
C PRO A 122 -19.27 -4.02 3.16
N TYR A 123 -19.15 -3.29 2.04
CA TYR A 123 -18.71 -3.83 0.74
C TYR A 123 -17.43 -3.15 0.23
N ASN A 124 -16.54 -2.72 1.12
CA ASN A 124 -15.25 -2.12 0.75
C ASN A 124 -14.25 -3.17 0.23
N TYR A 125 -14.62 -3.91 -0.81
CA TYR A 125 -13.85 -5.04 -1.31
C TYR A 125 -12.47 -4.67 -1.83
N GLN A 126 -12.33 -3.47 -2.41
CA GLN A 126 -11.06 -3.01 -2.95
C GLN A 126 -9.98 -2.97 -1.86
N GLU A 127 -10.34 -2.46 -0.67
CA GLU A 127 -9.44 -2.43 0.47
C GLU A 127 -9.05 -3.86 0.90
N TYR A 128 -10.02 -4.77 1.02
CA TYR A 128 -9.74 -6.14 1.42
C TYR A 128 -8.88 -6.90 0.40
N GLU A 129 -9.12 -6.74 -0.90
CA GLU A 129 -8.29 -7.39 -1.93
C GLU A 129 -6.86 -6.86 -1.94
N LEU A 130 -6.66 -5.57 -1.66
CA LEU A 130 -5.34 -4.99 -1.47
C LEU A 130 -4.64 -5.55 -0.22
N LEU A 131 -5.35 -5.63 0.91
CA LEU A 131 -4.81 -6.14 2.17
C LEU A 131 -4.45 -7.63 2.11
N ARG A 132 -5.24 -8.42 1.37
CA ARG A 132 -5.02 -9.86 1.14
C ARG A 132 -4.04 -10.19 0.02
N GLY A 133 -3.59 -9.19 -0.74
CA GLY A 133 -2.60 -9.37 -1.79
C GLY A 133 -1.30 -9.97 -1.27
N LYS A 134 -0.63 -10.81 -2.08
CA LYS A 134 0.55 -11.57 -1.64
C LYS A 134 1.69 -10.69 -1.12
N ASN A 135 1.85 -9.49 -1.66
CA ASN A 135 2.87 -8.50 -1.27
C ASN A 135 2.47 -7.61 -0.07
N ALA A 136 1.30 -7.85 0.56
CA ALA A 136 0.75 -7.07 1.68
C ALA A 136 0.81 -7.82 3.03
N LEU A 137 -0.32 -8.03 3.72
CA LEU A 137 -0.35 -8.73 5.03
C LEU A 137 0.18 -10.18 4.97
N PRO A 138 -0.14 -10.99 3.95
CA PRO A 138 0.44 -12.33 3.80
C PRO A 138 1.97 -12.32 3.83
N TYR A 139 2.60 -11.41 3.09
CA TYR A 139 4.06 -11.23 3.10
C TYR A 139 4.58 -10.89 4.51
N LEU A 140 3.91 -9.99 5.23
CA LEU A 140 4.33 -9.59 6.58
C LEU A 140 4.22 -10.75 7.57
N ALA A 141 3.11 -11.49 7.52
CA ALA A 141 2.88 -12.65 8.36
C ALA A 141 3.90 -13.76 8.10
N ASP A 142 4.24 -14.03 6.84
CA ASP A 142 5.21 -15.06 6.46
C ASP A 142 6.65 -14.65 6.78
N LYS A 143 7.06 -13.43 6.38
CA LYS A 143 8.43 -12.94 6.54
C LYS A 143 8.84 -12.77 7.99
N TYR A 144 8.01 -12.08 8.77
CA TYR A 144 8.36 -11.72 10.16
C TYR A 144 7.88 -12.76 11.18
N LYS A 145 6.87 -13.57 10.82
CA LYS A 145 6.27 -14.60 11.68
C LYS A 145 5.68 -14.07 12.99
N TYR A 146 5.49 -12.75 13.10
CA TYR A 146 4.86 -12.09 14.24
C TYR A 146 3.39 -12.48 14.34
N ASN A 147 2.95 -12.78 15.56
CA ASN A 147 1.58 -13.19 15.83
C ASN A 147 0.59 -12.08 15.50
N CYS A 148 0.96 -10.82 15.76
CA CYS A 148 0.09 -9.67 15.48
C CYS A 148 -0.27 -9.54 13.99
N PHE A 149 0.65 -9.86 13.06
CA PHE A 149 0.34 -9.88 11.62
C PHE A 149 -0.63 -10.99 11.25
N LYS A 150 -0.46 -12.19 11.83
CA LYS A 150 -1.36 -13.33 11.58
C LYS A 150 -2.78 -13.01 12.05
N VAL A 151 -2.92 -12.50 13.28
CA VAL A 151 -4.21 -12.09 13.84
C VAL A 151 -4.89 -11.02 12.98
N THR A 152 -4.15 -10.01 12.51
CA THR A 152 -4.71 -9.01 11.59
C THR A 152 -5.11 -9.62 10.25
N LEU A 153 -4.31 -10.53 9.68
CA LEU A 153 -4.63 -11.22 8.43
C LEU A 153 -5.89 -12.11 8.58
N ASP A 154 -6.01 -12.83 9.69
CA ASP A 154 -7.18 -13.66 9.99
C ASP A 154 -8.45 -12.81 10.08
N GLN A 155 -8.39 -11.68 10.79
CA GLN A 155 -9.51 -10.73 10.83
C GLN A 155 -9.88 -10.22 9.42
N VAL A 156 -8.90 -9.86 8.60
CA VAL A 156 -9.14 -9.42 7.22
C VAL A 156 -9.81 -10.52 6.39
N ASN A 157 -9.36 -11.77 6.53
CA ASN A 157 -9.93 -12.91 5.84
C ASN A 157 -11.35 -13.21 6.29
N GLU A 158 -11.62 -13.25 7.60
CA GLU A 158 -12.97 -13.47 8.14
C GLU A 158 -13.96 -12.40 7.65
N GLN A 159 -13.55 -11.13 7.69
CA GLN A 159 -14.38 -10.02 7.20
C GLN A 159 -14.59 -10.08 5.68
N TYR A 160 -13.59 -10.53 4.94
CA TYR A 160 -13.71 -10.74 3.50
C TYR A 160 -14.67 -11.88 3.17
N GLU A 161 -14.59 -12.99 3.89
CA GLU A 161 -15.39 -14.18 3.60
C GLU A 161 -16.89 -13.99 3.84
N VAL A 162 -17.27 -13.09 4.76
CA VAL A 162 -18.69 -12.75 4.97
C VAL A 162 -19.27 -11.80 3.91
N MET A 163 -18.44 -11.23 3.02
CA MET A 163 -18.94 -10.41 1.92
C MET A 163 -19.66 -11.26 0.87
N PRO A 164 -20.64 -10.71 0.13
CA PRO A 164 -21.24 -11.42 -1.01
C PRO A 164 -20.21 -11.73 -2.11
N GLU A 165 -20.37 -12.87 -2.79
CA GLU A 165 -19.45 -13.35 -3.84
C GLU A 165 -19.23 -12.36 -5.00
N VAL A 166 -20.23 -11.51 -5.29
CA VAL A 166 -20.10 -10.47 -6.33
C VAL A 166 -19.00 -9.45 -6.03
N PHE A 167 -18.63 -9.28 -4.76
CA PHE A 167 -17.56 -8.39 -4.30
C PHE A 167 -16.22 -9.09 -4.12
N LYS A 168 -16.12 -10.40 -4.41
CA LYS A 168 -14.90 -11.18 -4.20
C LYS A 168 -14.20 -11.52 -5.52
N GLY A 169 -12.87 -11.61 -5.48
CA GLY A 169 -12.03 -12.13 -6.55
C GLY A 169 -12.12 -11.28 -7.82
N ILE A 170 -12.18 -9.97 -7.68
CA ILE A 170 -12.21 -9.02 -8.79
C ILE A 170 -10.79 -8.76 -9.27
N PHE A 171 -9.86 -8.53 -8.34
CA PHE A 171 -8.44 -8.40 -8.59
C PHE A 171 -7.62 -8.95 -7.41
N THR A 172 -6.31 -8.96 -7.57
CA THR A 172 -5.37 -9.19 -6.48
C THR A 172 -4.07 -8.44 -6.72
N ILE A 173 -3.20 -8.44 -5.71
CA ILE A 173 -1.82 -7.99 -5.84
C ILE A 173 -0.91 -9.21 -5.75
N ASP A 174 -0.02 -9.37 -6.74
CA ASP A 174 0.92 -10.48 -6.80
C ASP A 174 2.07 -10.36 -5.79
N GLU A 175 2.99 -11.30 -5.80
CA GLU A 175 4.20 -11.29 -4.97
C GLU A 175 5.14 -10.10 -5.22
N ASN A 176 5.10 -9.48 -6.39
CA ASN A 176 5.93 -8.32 -6.77
C ASN A 176 5.28 -6.98 -6.39
N GLY A 177 4.01 -6.99 -6.00
CA GLY A 177 3.25 -5.77 -5.71
C GLY A 177 2.50 -5.21 -6.92
N GLU A 178 2.39 -6.01 -7.99
CA GLU A 178 1.72 -5.71 -9.25
C GLU A 178 0.24 -6.10 -9.20
N PHE A 179 -0.58 -5.30 -9.87
CA PHE A 179 -2.02 -5.51 -9.96
C PHE A 179 -2.33 -6.62 -10.96
N ILE A 180 -3.06 -7.64 -10.52
CA ILE A 180 -3.57 -8.71 -11.36
C ILE A 180 -5.09 -8.65 -11.38
N GLN A 181 -5.66 -8.48 -12.56
CA GLN A 181 -7.10 -8.53 -12.76
C GLN A 181 -7.57 -9.98 -12.85
N LEU A 182 -8.61 -10.34 -12.08
CA LEU A 182 -9.15 -11.71 -12.03
C LEU A 182 -10.50 -11.83 -12.75
N LYS A 183 -11.31 -10.77 -12.73
CA LYS A 183 -12.59 -10.66 -13.46
C LYS A 183 -12.55 -9.50 -14.44
N GLN A 184 -13.27 -9.61 -15.56
CA GLN A 184 -13.37 -8.49 -16.51
C GLN A 184 -14.15 -7.32 -15.89
N PRO A 185 -13.83 -6.06 -16.23
CA PRO A 185 -14.47 -4.91 -15.59
C PRO A 185 -15.94 -4.83 -15.96
N GLU A 186 -16.31 -5.21 -17.19
CA GLU A 186 -17.70 -5.24 -17.64
C GLU A 186 -18.53 -6.29 -16.89
N GLU A 187 -17.97 -7.48 -16.67
CA GLU A 187 -18.61 -8.55 -15.91
C GLU A 187 -18.81 -8.13 -14.45
N THR A 188 -17.77 -7.59 -13.84
CA THR A 188 -17.81 -7.06 -12.47
C THR A 188 -18.87 -5.98 -12.35
N SER A 189 -18.89 -5.02 -13.28
CA SER A 189 -19.88 -3.93 -13.27
C SER A 189 -21.31 -4.48 -13.35
N LYS A 190 -21.56 -5.44 -14.25
CA LYS A 190 -22.90 -6.05 -14.39
C LYS A 190 -23.33 -6.77 -13.11
N SER A 191 -22.44 -7.57 -12.51
CA SER A 191 -22.74 -8.29 -11.27
C SER A 191 -23.00 -7.36 -10.09
N LEU A 192 -22.22 -6.28 -9.96
CA LEU A 192 -22.41 -5.28 -8.91
C LEU A 192 -23.73 -4.52 -9.10
N THR A 193 -24.04 -4.05 -10.31
CA THR A 193 -25.32 -3.40 -10.61
C THR A 193 -26.50 -4.32 -10.27
N ALA A 194 -26.47 -5.56 -10.75
CA ALA A 194 -27.53 -6.53 -10.45
C ALA A 194 -27.69 -6.80 -8.95
N PHE A 195 -26.61 -6.79 -8.16
CA PHE A 195 -26.71 -6.94 -6.70
C PHE A 195 -27.41 -5.76 -6.03
N PHE A 196 -27.11 -4.53 -6.45
CA PHE A 196 -27.74 -3.33 -5.89
C PHE A 196 -29.17 -3.14 -6.36
N ASP A 197 -29.52 -3.57 -7.58
CA ASP A 197 -30.89 -3.48 -8.11
C ASP A 197 -31.86 -4.48 -7.44
N ASN A 198 -31.34 -5.58 -6.88
CA ASN A 198 -32.12 -6.62 -6.21
C ASN A 198 -32.20 -6.46 -4.67
N LYS A 199 -31.80 -5.30 -4.13
CA LYS A 199 -31.71 -5.02 -2.70
C LYS A 199 -32.64 -3.89 -2.28
#